data_AF-A0A7Y2P3K6-F1
#
_entry.id   AF-A0A7Y2P3K6-F1
#
_cell.length_a   1.000
_cell.length_b   1.000
_cell.length_c   1.000
_cell.angle_alpha   90.00
_cell.angle_beta   90.00
_cell.angle_gamma   90.00
#
_symmetry.space_group_name_H-M   'P 1'
#
loop_
_entity.id
_entity.type
_entity.pdbx_description
1 polymer ?
#
loop_
_entity_poly.entity_id
_entity_poly.type
_entity_poly.pdbx_seq_one_letter_code
_entity_poly.pdbx_strand_id
1 'polypeptide(L)'
;AHRAHASTEGVTKYIETCVAGYLMQKELDYLGNALAEPKRPYCAILGGAKISGKIDVIINLLDKVDTLIVGGGMAFTFFKAQGKEIGKSLLEEEKLDLAGELLGKLEGSKAKFLLPVDVVVAEEFSNNSPTETVSVDNIPSNKMGLDIGKESIKLFKDELLKSKTIVWNGPMGVFEMNNFAKGTMEIAKTLAEVTSNGATTVIGGGDSAAAISKSGLEKQVSHVSTGGGASLEFLEGKTLPGVAALTDI
;
A
#
# COMPACT_ATOMS: atom_id res chain seq x y z
N ALA A 1 10.10 3.32 17.38
CA ALA A 1 9.19 2.28 17.91
C ALA A 1 9.58 0.87 17.47
N HIS A 2 9.75 0.61 16.18
CA HIS A 2 9.99 -0.75 15.64
C HIS A 2 11.41 -1.32 15.87
N ARG A 3 12.30 -0.57 16.53
CA ARG A 3 13.66 -1.00 16.88
C ARG A 3 13.84 -0.89 18.39
N ALA A 4 14.47 -1.90 18.98
CA ALA A 4 14.87 -1.93 20.38
C ALA A 4 16.23 -1.23 20.54
N HIS A 5 16.22 0.10 20.68
CA HIS A 5 17.41 0.91 20.92
C HIS A 5 17.38 1.47 22.34
N ALA A 6 18.54 1.94 22.81
CA ALA A 6 18.67 2.58 24.13
C ALA A 6 17.64 3.70 24.35
N SER A 7 17.40 4.55 23.34
CA SER A 7 16.47 5.68 23.44
C SER A 7 15.00 5.36 23.17
N THR A 8 14.65 4.15 22.73
CA THR A 8 13.28 3.78 22.34
C THR A 8 12.66 2.68 23.19
N GLU A 9 13.47 1.77 23.71
CA GLU A 9 13.06 0.65 24.57
C GLU A 9 13.98 0.52 25.78
N GLY A 10 15.30 0.70 25.60
CA GLY A 10 16.25 0.48 26.70
C GLY A 10 16.03 1.41 27.90
N VAL A 11 15.70 2.68 27.65
CA VAL A 11 15.44 3.69 28.68
C VAL A 11 14.22 3.36 29.54
N THR A 12 13.22 2.66 29.00
CA THR A 12 11.97 2.36 29.73
C THR A 12 12.19 1.34 30.85
N LYS A 13 13.29 0.57 30.81
CA LYS A 13 13.68 -0.36 31.88
C LYS A 13 14.10 0.33 33.18
N TYR A 14 14.34 1.64 33.14
CA TYR A 14 14.84 2.43 34.28
C TYR A 14 13.84 3.51 34.72
N ILE A 15 12.67 3.59 34.10
CA ILE A 15 11.64 4.61 34.38
C ILE A 15 10.33 3.89 34.66
N GLU A 16 9.70 4.19 35.79
CA GLU A 16 8.47 3.51 36.24
C GLU A 16 7.28 3.73 35.32
N THR A 17 7.12 4.95 34.79
CA THR A 17 6.00 5.34 33.93
C THR A 17 6.49 5.81 32.57
N CYS A 18 6.15 5.07 31.52
CA CYS A 18 6.52 5.37 30.14
C CYS A 18 5.26 5.54 29.29
N VAL A 19 4.99 6.74 28.78
CA VAL A 19 3.73 7.05 28.06
C VAL A 19 3.95 7.44 26.61
N ALA A 20 2.94 7.21 25.78
CA ALA A 20 2.90 7.73 24.41
C ALA A 20 2.71 9.25 24.44
N GLY A 21 3.60 9.99 23.76
CA GLY A 21 3.31 11.37 23.37
C GLY A 21 2.24 11.45 22.28
N TYR A 22 1.69 12.63 22.02
CA TYR A 22 0.54 12.81 21.12
C TYR A 22 0.73 12.24 19.70
N LEU A 23 1.94 12.33 19.12
CA LEU A 23 2.21 11.76 17.80
C LEU A 23 2.16 10.24 17.82
N MET A 24 2.72 9.61 18.86
CA MET A 24 2.66 8.15 19.03
C MET A 24 1.23 7.69 19.29
N GLN A 25 0.51 8.38 20.18
CA GLN A 25 -0.89 8.07 20.47
C GLN A 25 -1.72 8.12 19.19
N LYS A 26 -1.58 9.18 18.38
CA LYS A 26 -2.28 9.30 17.10
C LYS A 26 -1.95 8.16 16.14
N GLU A 27 -0.68 7.76 16.02
CA GLU A 27 -0.30 6.60 15.19
C GLU A 27 -0.99 5.32 15.65
N LEU A 28 -1.01 5.07 16.96
CA LEU A 28 -1.66 3.89 17.55
C LEU A 28 -3.18 3.92 17.38
N ASP A 29 -3.81 5.09 17.55
CA ASP A 29 -5.25 5.24 17.37
C ASP A 29 -5.68 4.94 15.92
N TYR A 30 -4.92 5.38 14.92
CA TYR A 30 -5.30 5.14 13.52
C TYR A 30 -4.89 3.75 13.01
N LEU A 31 -3.64 3.33 13.24
CA LEU A 31 -3.15 2.03 12.75
C LEU A 31 -3.70 0.88 13.59
N GLY A 32 -3.79 1.05 14.91
CA GLY A 32 -4.36 0.06 15.82
C GLY A 32 -5.82 -0.23 15.51
N ASN A 33 -6.64 0.83 15.38
CA ASN A 33 -8.05 0.66 15.02
C ASN A 33 -8.24 0.06 13.62
N ALA A 34 -7.37 0.41 12.65
CA ALA A 34 -7.44 -0.19 11.31
C ALA A 34 -7.16 -1.71 11.32
N LEU A 35 -6.37 -2.21 12.27
CA LEU A 35 -6.05 -3.65 12.38
C LEU A 35 -6.97 -4.41 13.33
N ALA A 36 -7.46 -3.78 14.40
CA ALA A 36 -8.25 -4.43 15.44
C ALA A 36 -9.75 -4.41 15.11
N GLU A 37 -10.32 -3.22 14.93
CA GLU A 37 -11.77 -3.03 14.73
C GLU A 37 -12.05 -1.99 13.61
N PRO A 38 -11.67 -2.29 12.36
CA PRO A 38 -11.91 -1.38 11.25
C PRO A 38 -13.40 -1.26 10.93
N LYS A 39 -13.84 -0.07 10.51
CA LYS A 39 -15.19 0.11 9.95
C LYS A 39 -15.23 -0.52 8.57
N ARG A 40 -16.23 -1.36 8.32
CA ARG A 40 -16.35 -2.12 7.06
C ARG A 40 -17.30 -1.42 6.06
N PRO A 41 -17.06 -1.55 4.74
CA PRO A 41 -16.00 -2.34 4.11
C PRO A 41 -14.59 -1.77 4.34
N TYR A 42 -13.64 -2.64 4.68
CA TYR A 42 -12.24 -2.33 4.90
C TYR A 42 -11.42 -2.68 3.65
N CYS A 43 -10.81 -1.68 3.01
CA CYS A 43 -9.94 -1.85 1.86
C CYS A 43 -8.47 -1.60 2.23
N ALA A 44 -7.57 -2.46 1.77
CA ALA A 44 -6.14 -2.18 1.76
C ALA A 44 -5.64 -1.97 0.33
N ILE A 45 -4.74 -1.01 0.15
CA ILE A 45 -4.06 -0.73 -1.11
C ILE A 45 -2.57 -0.92 -0.87
N LEU A 46 -1.95 -1.87 -1.58
CA LEU A 46 -0.52 -2.14 -1.53
C LEU A 46 0.12 -1.91 -2.90
N GLY A 47 1.13 -1.04 -2.95
CA GLY A 47 1.87 -0.75 -4.17
C GLY A 47 3.37 -0.68 -3.95
N GLY A 48 4.04 0.05 -4.83
CA GLY A 48 5.51 0.17 -4.85
C GLY A 48 6.18 -0.88 -5.74
N ALA A 49 7.51 -0.90 -5.69
CA ALA A 49 8.32 -1.63 -6.67
C ALA A 49 8.35 -3.15 -6.43
N LYS A 50 8.42 -3.60 -5.17
CA LYS A 50 8.79 -4.98 -4.82
C LYS A 50 7.74 -5.64 -3.92
N ILE A 51 7.44 -6.91 -4.19
CA ILE A 51 6.62 -7.80 -3.36
C ILE A 51 7.38 -8.26 -2.11
N SER A 52 8.72 -8.39 -2.17
CA SER A 52 9.54 -8.94 -1.07
C SER A 52 9.34 -8.24 0.27
N GLY A 53 9.11 -6.92 0.27
CA GLY A 53 8.85 -6.14 1.48
C GLY A 53 7.38 -6.05 1.89
N LYS A 54 6.46 -6.77 1.22
CA LYS A 54 5.00 -6.65 1.42
C LYS A 54 4.29 -7.97 1.66
N ILE A 55 4.97 -9.11 1.53
CA ILE A 55 4.37 -10.44 1.70
C ILE A 55 3.71 -10.58 3.08
N ASP A 56 4.45 -10.28 4.16
CA ASP A 56 3.94 -10.41 5.52
C ASP A 56 2.70 -9.53 5.75
N VAL A 57 2.69 -8.34 5.14
CA VAL A 57 1.55 -7.42 5.17
C VAL A 57 0.35 -8.03 4.43
N ILE A 58 0.55 -8.57 3.23
CA ILE A 58 -0.51 -9.23 2.45
C ILE A 58 -1.12 -10.37 3.26
N ILE A 59 -0.29 -11.24 3.83
CA ILE A 59 -0.74 -12.39 4.62
C ILE A 59 -1.53 -11.93 5.84
N ASN A 60 -1.03 -10.95 6.59
CA ASN A 60 -1.71 -10.46 7.79
C ASN A 60 -3.02 -9.72 7.48
N LEU A 61 -3.10 -9.05 6.32
CA LEU A 61 -4.29 -8.32 5.90
C LEU A 61 -5.33 -9.20 5.20
N LEU A 62 -4.93 -10.34 4.62
CA LEU A 62 -5.78 -11.25 3.85
C LEU A 62 -7.08 -11.62 4.57
N ASP A 63 -6.99 -11.88 5.88
CA ASP A 63 -8.12 -12.31 6.71
C ASP A 63 -8.86 -11.14 7.38
N LYS A 64 -8.35 -9.91 7.21
CA LYS A 64 -8.86 -8.70 7.87
C LYS A 64 -9.62 -7.80 6.91
N VAL A 65 -9.17 -7.68 5.67
CA VAL A 65 -9.76 -6.76 4.68
C VAL A 65 -10.94 -7.40 3.95
N ASP A 66 -11.89 -6.57 3.54
CA ASP A 66 -12.94 -6.97 2.60
C ASP A 66 -12.43 -6.89 1.15
N THR A 67 -11.49 -5.97 0.88
CA THR A 67 -10.84 -5.81 -0.42
C THR A 67 -9.34 -5.58 -0.26
N LEU A 68 -8.53 -6.30 -1.04
CA LEU A 68 -7.10 -6.04 -1.22
C LEU A 68 -6.82 -5.60 -2.65
N ILE A 69 -6.37 -4.37 -2.83
CA ILE A 69 -5.90 -3.81 -4.10
C ILE A 69 -4.38 -3.87 -4.13
N VAL A 70 -3.81 -4.43 -5.20
CA VAL A 70 -2.37 -4.41 -5.47
C VAL A 70 -2.07 -3.61 -6.73
N GLY A 71 -1.05 -2.75 -6.70
CA GLY A 71 -0.58 -1.96 -7.83
C GLY A 71 0.95 -1.80 -7.85
N GLY A 72 1.46 -0.85 -8.64
CA GLY A 72 2.90 -0.61 -8.75
C GLY A 72 3.66 -1.75 -9.43
N GLY A 73 4.98 -1.73 -9.31
CA GLY A 73 5.87 -2.74 -9.90
C GLY A 73 5.60 -4.15 -9.37
N MET A 74 5.18 -4.28 -8.12
CA MET A 74 4.89 -5.60 -7.54
C MET A 74 3.73 -6.35 -8.21
N ALA A 75 2.80 -5.63 -8.86
CA ALA A 75 1.69 -6.25 -9.59
C ALA A 75 2.18 -7.15 -10.75
N PHE A 76 3.31 -6.82 -11.38
CA PHE A 76 3.84 -7.61 -12.50
C PHE A 76 4.36 -8.98 -12.07
N THR A 77 4.81 -9.13 -10.82
CA THR A 77 5.18 -10.46 -10.29
C THR A 77 3.93 -11.35 -10.15
N PHE A 78 2.78 -10.79 -9.75
CA PHE A 78 1.51 -11.51 -9.75
C PHE A 78 1.04 -11.87 -11.17
N PHE A 79 1.13 -10.94 -12.13
CA PHE A 79 0.79 -11.23 -13.52
C PHE A 79 1.66 -12.33 -14.11
N LYS A 80 2.97 -12.30 -13.83
CA LYS A 80 3.88 -13.35 -14.28
C LYS A 80 3.56 -14.70 -13.66
N ALA A 81 3.20 -14.74 -12.37
CA ALA A 81 2.73 -15.96 -11.70
C ALA A 81 1.40 -16.48 -12.28
N GLN A 82 0.55 -15.62 -12.82
CA GLN A 82 -0.65 -15.98 -13.58
C GLN A 82 -0.37 -16.43 -15.03
N GLY A 83 0.90 -16.48 -15.44
CA GLY A 83 1.31 -16.87 -16.79
C GLY A 83 1.17 -15.77 -17.85
N LYS A 84 0.97 -14.51 -17.44
CA LYS A 84 0.86 -13.39 -18.39
C LYS A 84 2.24 -12.91 -18.86
N GLU A 85 2.28 -12.34 -20.06
CA GLU A 85 3.44 -11.58 -20.54
C GLU A 85 3.50 -10.23 -19.83
N ILE A 86 4.70 -9.83 -19.41
CA ILE A 86 4.94 -8.57 -18.70
C ILE A 86 6.00 -7.70 -19.40
N GLY A 87 6.58 -8.17 -20.51
CA GLY A 87 7.66 -7.51 -21.21
C GLY A 87 8.87 -7.30 -20.31
N LYS A 88 9.35 -6.05 -20.25
CA LYS A 88 10.47 -5.61 -19.42
C LYS A 88 10.03 -5.06 -18.05
N SER A 89 8.78 -5.29 -17.65
CA SER A 89 8.27 -4.81 -16.36
C SER A 89 9.02 -5.44 -15.20
N LEU A 90 9.02 -4.76 -14.05
CA LEU A 90 9.76 -5.19 -12.88
C LEU A 90 9.28 -6.57 -12.38
N LEU A 91 10.21 -7.49 -12.17
CA LEU A 91 9.93 -8.87 -11.77
C LEU A 91 10.90 -9.30 -10.66
N GLU A 92 10.37 -9.89 -9.59
CA GLU A 92 11.14 -10.64 -8.61
C GLU A 92 10.98 -12.14 -8.91
N GLU A 93 11.84 -12.67 -9.79
CA GLU A 93 11.77 -14.07 -10.28
C GLU A 93 11.81 -15.08 -9.13
N GLU A 94 12.64 -14.83 -8.12
CA GLU A 94 12.79 -15.65 -6.93
C GLU A 94 11.54 -15.67 -6.02
N LYS A 95 10.53 -14.84 -6.33
CA LYS A 95 9.27 -14.74 -5.59
C LYS A 95 8.07 -15.24 -6.40
N LEU A 96 8.27 -15.81 -7.58
CA LEU A 96 7.18 -16.33 -8.42
C LEU A 96 6.38 -17.44 -7.74
N ASP A 97 7.05 -18.43 -7.15
CA ASP A 97 6.38 -19.52 -6.44
C ASP A 97 5.52 -18.97 -5.29
N LEU A 98 6.08 -18.05 -4.52
CA LEU A 98 5.40 -17.38 -3.42
C LEU A 98 4.21 -16.52 -3.90
N ALA A 99 4.36 -15.80 -5.00
CA ALA A 99 3.25 -15.05 -5.61
C ALA A 99 2.13 -16.00 -6.04
N GLY A 100 2.46 -17.17 -6.59
CA GLY A 100 1.52 -18.24 -6.90
C GLY A 100 0.80 -18.78 -5.66
N GLU A 101 1.53 -19.05 -4.58
CA GLU A 101 0.94 -19.46 -3.30
C GLU A 101 0.00 -18.39 -2.73
N LEU A 102 0.37 -17.11 -2.81
CA LEU A 102 -0.47 -16.00 -2.38
C LEU A 102 -1.75 -15.91 -3.21
N LEU A 103 -1.66 -16.08 -4.54
CA LEU A 103 -2.83 -16.13 -5.42
C LEU A 103 -3.78 -17.26 -5.02
N GLY A 104 -3.25 -18.45 -4.73
CA GLY A 104 -4.06 -19.58 -4.24
C GLY A 104 -4.75 -19.29 -2.90
N LYS A 105 -4.06 -18.61 -1.97
CA LYS A 105 -4.67 -18.17 -0.70
C LYS A 105 -5.74 -17.10 -0.92
N LEU A 106 -5.54 -16.20 -1.86
CA LEU A 106 -6.48 -15.14 -2.23
C LEU A 106 -7.76 -15.72 -2.84
N GLU A 107 -7.68 -16.76 -3.67
CA GLU A 107 -8.84 -17.46 -4.22
C GLU A 107 -9.71 -18.13 -3.13
N GLY A 108 -9.08 -18.60 -2.05
CA GLY A 108 -9.77 -19.16 -0.90
C GLY A 108 -10.23 -18.13 0.14
N SER A 109 -9.81 -16.87 0.02
CA SER A 109 -10.15 -15.81 0.96
C SER A 109 -11.53 -15.21 0.68
N LYS A 110 -12.15 -14.63 1.73
CA LYS A 110 -13.34 -13.80 1.58
C LYS A 110 -13.02 -12.41 1.01
N ALA A 111 -11.75 -12.01 1.06
CA ALA A 111 -11.30 -10.72 0.56
C ALA A 111 -11.36 -10.69 -0.96
N LYS A 112 -11.95 -9.64 -1.51
CA LYS A 112 -11.91 -9.35 -2.93
C LYS A 112 -10.50 -8.90 -3.31
N PHE A 113 -9.81 -9.69 -4.13
CA PHE A 113 -8.49 -9.34 -4.63
C PHE A 113 -8.58 -8.60 -5.97
N LEU A 114 -7.94 -7.43 -6.07
CA LEU A 114 -7.96 -6.59 -7.26
C LEU A 114 -6.53 -6.28 -7.72
N LEU A 115 -6.26 -6.61 -8.99
CA LEU A 115 -5.07 -6.21 -9.73
C LEU A 115 -5.47 -5.24 -10.86
N PRO A 116 -4.51 -4.49 -11.44
CA PRO A 116 -4.78 -3.66 -12.61
C PRO A 116 -5.32 -4.50 -13.76
N VAL A 117 -6.22 -3.92 -14.56
CA VAL A 117 -6.76 -4.50 -15.79
C VAL A 117 -6.13 -3.89 -17.05
N ASP A 118 -5.54 -2.72 -16.89
CA ASP A 118 -4.76 -2.00 -17.90
C ASP A 118 -3.59 -1.26 -17.25
N VAL A 119 -2.52 -1.05 -18.00
CA VAL A 119 -1.27 -0.42 -17.52
C VAL A 119 -0.76 0.58 -18.54
N VAL A 120 -0.12 1.64 -18.04
CA VAL A 120 0.65 2.58 -18.86
C VAL A 120 2.05 2.00 -19.05
N VAL A 121 2.46 1.81 -20.30
CA VAL A 121 3.74 1.19 -20.67
C VAL A 121 4.62 2.15 -21.47
N ALA A 122 5.93 1.95 -21.36
CA ALA A 122 6.94 2.66 -22.15
C ALA A 122 8.12 1.73 -22.50
N GLU A 123 8.92 2.08 -23.51
CA GLU A 123 10.11 1.27 -23.89
C GLU A 123 11.30 1.51 -22.97
N GLU A 124 11.41 2.71 -22.41
CA GLU A 124 12.52 3.14 -21.55
C GLU A 124 11.98 3.66 -20.21
N PHE A 125 12.76 3.44 -19.14
CA PHE A 125 12.49 4.00 -17.81
C PHE A 125 12.87 5.49 -17.78
N SER A 126 12.06 6.32 -18.45
CA SER A 126 12.30 7.74 -18.63
C SER A 126 10.99 8.48 -18.75
N ASN A 127 10.87 9.63 -18.08
CA ASN A 127 9.68 10.49 -18.17
C ASN A 127 9.40 10.94 -19.61
N ASN A 128 10.40 10.95 -20.50
CA ASN A 128 10.25 11.40 -21.89
C ASN A 128 9.96 10.25 -22.88
N SER A 129 9.94 9.00 -22.42
CA SER A 129 9.64 7.87 -23.29
C SER A 129 8.17 7.94 -23.75
N PRO A 130 7.86 7.72 -25.04
CA PRO A 130 6.48 7.65 -25.51
C PRO A 130 5.69 6.58 -24.75
N THR A 131 4.50 6.96 -24.30
CA THR A 131 3.65 6.09 -23.49
C THR A 131 2.44 5.62 -24.29
N GLU A 132 1.96 4.43 -23.96
CA GLU A 132 0.64 3.95 -24.37
C GLU A 132 -0.02 3.20 -23.21
N THR A 133 -1.33 3.02 -23.28
CA THR A 133 -2.08 2.22 -22.31
C THR A 133 -2.52 0.93 -22.97
N VAL A 134 -2.20 -0.20 -22.36
CA VAL A 134 -2.52 -1.54 -22.87
C VAL A 134 -3.23 -2.36 -21.82
N SER A 135 -4.03 -3.34 -22.25
CA SER A 135 -4.53 -4.38 -21.33
C SER A 135 -3.35 -5.14 -20.73
N VAL A 136 -3.48 -5.59 -19.48
CA VAL A 136 -2.50 -6.47 -18.83
C VAL A 136 -2.33 -7.81 -19.53
N ASP A 137 -3.24 -8.19 -20.41
CA ASP A 137 -3.14 -9.40 -21.25
C ASP A 137 -2.32 -9.17 -22.54
N ASN A 138 -1.97 -7.92 -22.85
CA ASN A 138 -1.33 -7.54 -24.12
C ASN A 138 -0.14 -6.59 -23.89
N ILE A 139 0.66 -6.81 -22.84
CA ILE A 139 1.87 -6.01 -22.60
C ILE A 139 2.92 -6.37 -23.66
N PRO A 140 3.41 -5.40 -24.47
CA PRO A 140 4.42 -5.68 -25.49
C PRO A 140 5.75 -6.13 -24.88
N SER A 141 6.39 -7.12 -25.50
CA SER A 141 7.64 -7.73 -24.98
C SER A 141 8.81 -6.73 -24.84
N ASN A 142 8.81 -5.66 -25.62
CA ASN A 142 9.84 -4.63 -25.59
C ASN A 142 9.56 -3.47 -24.61
N LYS A 143 8.39 -3.45 -23.96
CA LYS A 143 7.94 -2.36 -23.06
C LYS A 143 7.83 -2.81 -21.61
N MET A 144 7.80 -1.85 -20.69
CA MET A 144 7.61 -2.02 -19.26
C MET A 144 6.43 -1.19 -18.77
N GLY A 145 5.65 -1.74 -17.84
CA GLY A 145 4.57 -1.00 -17.17
C GLY A 145 5.10 -0.12 -16.04
N LEU A 146 4.63 1.12 -16.01
CA LEU A 146 5.15 2.17 -15.13
C LEU A 146 4.05 2.90 -14.34
N ASP A 147 2.78 2.71 -14.69
CA ASP A 147 1.62 3.20 -13.93
C ASP A 147 0.38 2.36 -14.26
N ILE A 148 -0.68 2.48 -13.46
CA ILE A 148 -1.98 1.86 -13.75
C ILE A 148 -2.74 2.65 -14.82
N GLY A 149 -3.46 1.94 -15.68
CA GLY A 149 -4.27 2.54 -16.74
C GLY A 149 -5.60 3.11 -16.23
N LYS A 150 -6.35 3.71 -17.15
CA LYS A 150 -7.60 4.43 -16.84
C LYS A 150 -8.71 3.50 -16.34
N GLU A 151 -8.78 2.27 -16.87
CA GLU A 151 -9.82 1.31 -16.47
C GLU A 151 -9.53 0.76 -15.07
N SER A 152 -8.26 0.57 -14.75
CA SER A 152 -7.77 0.19 -13.41
C SER A 152 -8.04 1.30 -12.39
N ILE A 153 -7.77 2.56 -12.74
CA ILE A 153 -8.09 3.72 -11.89
C ILE A 153 -9.58 3.73 -11.58
N LYS A 154 -10.44 3.55 -12.59
CA LYS A 154 -11.89 3.52 -12.42
C LYS A 154 -12.32 2.37 -11.52
N LEU A 155 -11.83 1.16 -11.79
CA LEU A 155 -12.11 -0.04 -11.00
C LEU A 155 -11.76 0.15 -9.52
N PHE A 156 -10.55 0.67 -9.26
CA PHE A 156 -10.10 0.90 -7.89
C PHE A 156 -10.90 2.01 -7.22
N LYS A 157 -11.18 3.12 -7.94
CA LYS A 157 -12.01 4.20 -7.42
C LYS A 157 -13.41 3.72 -6.99
N ASP A 158 -14.06 2.91 -7.82
CA ASP A 158 -15.40 2.38 -7.54
C ASP A 158 -15.42 1.51 -6.27
N GLU A 159 -14.32 0.81 -5.97
CA GLU A 159 -14.17 0.01 -4.76
C GLU A 159 -13.86 0.86 -3.53
N LEU A 160 -12.99 1.86 -3.67
CA LEU A 160 -12.65 2.78 -2.59
C LEU A 160 -13.85 3.62 -2.14
N LEU A 161 -14.69 4.08 -3.07
CA LEU A 161 -15.91 4.85 -2.77
C LEU A 161 -16.90 4.10 -1.87
N LYS A 162 -16.85 2.76 -1.84
CA LYS A 162 -17.71 1.91 -1.00
C LYS A 162 -17.12 1.69 0.39
N SER A 163 -15.83 1.93 0.56
CA SER A 163 -15.07 1.57 1.76
C SER A 163 -15.27 2.57 2.90
N LYS A 164 -15.26 2.07 4.14
CA LYS A 164 -15.37 2.85 5.38
C LYS A 164 -14.05 2.98 6.12
N THR A 165 -13.14 2.03 5.92
CA THR A 165 -11.74 2.14 6.34
C THR A 165 -10.86 1.82 5.15
N ILE A 166 -9.83 2.61 4.93
CA ILE A 166 -8.86 2.39 3.86
C ILE A 166 -7.44 2.58 4.41
N VAL A 167 -6.57 1.61 4.16
CA VAL A 167 -5.13 1.74 4.38
C VAL A 167 -4.42 1.75 3.02
N TRP A 168 -3.56 2.73 2.77
CA TRP A 168 -2.76 2.81 1.55
C TRP A 168 -1.27 2.79 1.86
N ASN A 169 -0.53 1.86 1.24
CA ASN A 169 0.90 1.73 1.38
C ASN A 169 1.59 1.37 0.04
N GLY A 170 2.30 2.33 -0.53
CA GLY A 170 3.04 2.21 -1.79
C GLY A 170 2.28 2.79 -3.00
N PRO A 171 2.95 3.53 -3.89
CA PRO A 171 2.32 4.17 -5.05
C PRO A 171 1.89 3.15 -6.12
N MET A 172 1.02 3.59 -7.02
CA MET A 172 0.50 2.75 -8.13
C MET A 172 1.41 2.74 -9.36
N GLY A 173 2.36 3.66 -9.43
CA GLY A 173 3.27 3.87 -10.54
C GLY A 173 4.49 4.69 -10.11
N VAL A 174 5.35 5.01 -11.08
CA VAL A 174 6.58 5.81 -10.90
C VAL A 174 6.21 7.30 -10.79
N PHE A 175 5.56 7.67 -9.68
CA PHE A 175 4.91 8.97 -9.51
C PHE A 175 5.87 10.18 -9.45
N GLU A 176 7.16 9.92 -9.31
CA GLU A 176 8.24 10.88 -9.46
C GLU A 176 8.27 11.46 -10.89
N MET A 177 7.87 10.64 -11.88
CA MET A 177 7.77 11.01 -13.29
C MET A 177 6.32 11.39 -13.62
N ASN A 178 6.10 12.61 -14.11
CA ASN A 178 4.75 13.13 -14.37
C ASN A 178 3.95 12.26 -15.35
N ASN A 179 4.61 11.63 -16.33
CA ASN A 179 3.95 10.74 -17.29
C ASN A 179 3.49 9.40 -16.69
N PHE A 180 3.94 9.06 -15.47
CA PHE A 180 3.64 7.81 -14.76
C PHE A 180 3.09 8.07 -13.34
N ALA A 181 2.59 9.28 -13.09
CA ALA A 181 2.06 9.68 -11.80
C ALA A 181 0.53 9.61 -11.70
N LYS A 182 -0.17 9.50 -12.84
CA LYS A 182 -1.61 9.69 -12.91
C LYS A 182 -2.36 8.72 -12.00
N GLY A 183 -2.05 7.43 -12.05
CA GLY A 183 -2.68 6.43 -11.21
C GLY A 183 -2.52 6.72 -9.73
N THR A 184 -1.29 7.01 -9.30
CA THR A 184 -0.99 7.37 -7.91
C THR A 184 -1.74 8.62 -7.46
N MET A 185 -1.78 9.67 -8.29
CA MET A 185 -2.48 10.92 -7.97
C MET A 185 -4.01 10.75 -7.93
N GLU A 186 -4.59 9.92 -8.82
CA GLU A 186 -6.03 9.65 -8.81
C GLU A 186 -6.46 8.83 -7.58
N ILE A 187 -5.62 7.90 -7.12
CA ILE A 187 -5.85 7.22 -5.84
C ILE A 187 -5.78 8.22 -4.69
N ALA A 188 -4.75 9.08 -4.63
CA ALA A 188 -4.63 10.11 -3.60
C ALA A 188 -5.88 11.02 -3.54
N LYS A 189 -6.37 11.50 -4.69
CA LYS A 189 -7.61 12.29 -4.79
C LYS A 189 -8.84 11.52 -4.33
N THR A 190 -8.94 10.25 -4.71
CA THR A 190 -10.06 9.39 -4.30
C THR A 190 -10.07 9.19 -2.79
N LEU A 191 -8.90 9.05 -2.16
CA LEU A 191 -8.79 8.95 -0.70
C LEU A 191 -9.24 10.24 0.01
N ALA A 192 -8.91 11.40 -0.54
CA ALA A 192 -9.44 12.67 -0.03
C ALA A 192 -10.97 12.74 -0.15
N GLU A 193 -11.52 12.33 -1.29
CA GLU A 193 -12.97 12.30 -1.55
C GLU A 193 -13.70 11.39 -0.55
N VAL A 194 -13.28 10.14 -0.37
CA VAL A 194 -13.93 9.21 0.56
C VAL A 194 -13.79 9.63 2.02
N THR A 195 -12.68 10.30 2.38
CA THR A 195 -12.51 10.87 3.71
C THR A 195 -13.53 11.97 3.97
N SER A 196 -13.77 12.85 3.00
CA SER A 196 -14.80 13.89 3.09
C SER A 196 -16.21 13.29 3.24
N ASN A 197 -16.43 12.07 2.74
CA ASN A 197 -17.66 11.30 2.90
C ASN A 197 -17.72 10.48 4.22
N GLY A 198 -16.75 10.67 5.12
CA GLY A 198 -16.74 10.08 6.46
C GLY A 198 -16.02 8.74 6.59
N ALA A 199 -15.30 8.28 5.55
CA ALA A 199 -14.42 7.12 5.67
C ALA A 199 -13.13 7.47 6.42
N THR A 200 -12.55 6.50 7.11
CA THR A 200 -11.22 6.63 7.70
C THR A 200 -10.15 6.24 6.67
N THR A 201 -9.24 7.14 6.35
CA THR A 201 -8.12 6.87 5.43
C THR A 201 -6.78 7.01 6.15
N VAL A 202 -5.97 5.95 6.08
CA VAL A 202 -4.65 5.89 6.70
C VAL A 202 -3.60 5.69 5.62
N ILE A 203 -2.68 6.64 5.52
CA ILE A 203 -1.59 6.63 4.55
C ILE A 203 -0.34 6.16 5.26
N GLY A 204 0.21 5.02 4.84
CA GLY A 204 1.42 4.43 5.39
C GLY A 204 2.56 4.38 4.39
N GLY A 205 3.80 4.39 4.89
CA GLY A 205 5.01 4.35 4.07
C GLY A 205 5.42 5.72 3.50
N GLY A 206 6.72 5.90 3.30
CA GLY A 206 7.32 7.18 2.87
C GLY A 206 6.82 7.64 1.50
N ASP A 207 6.74 6.72 0.53
CA ASP A 207 6.37 7.07 -0.84
C ASP A 207 4.89 7.48 -0.98
N SER A 208 3.98 6.80 -0.29
CA SER A 208 2.56 7.20 -0.28
C SER A 208 2.36 8.52 0.47
N ALA A 209 3.08 8.75 1.57
CA ALA A 209 3.07 10.04 2.25
C ALA A 209 3.60 11.16 1.33
N ALA A 210 4.68 10.91 0.59
CA ALA A 210 5.22 11.84 -0.39
C ALA A 210 4.24 12.09 -1.56
N ALA A 211 3.51 11.08 -2.02
CA ALA A 211 2.48 11.23 -3.05
C ALA A 211 1.29 12.09 -2.58
N ILE A 212 0.83 11.90 -1.34
CA ILE A 212 -0.19 12.75 -0.73
C ILE A 212 0.31 14.19 -0.61
N SER A 213 1.58 14.37 -0.22
CA SER A 213 2.17 15.70 -0.09
C SER A 213 2.34 16.41 -1.43
N LYS A 214 2.82 15.71 -2.45
CA LYS A 214 2.89 16.21 -3.84
C LYS A 214 1.51 16.61 -4.37
N SER A 215 0.44 15.99 -3.87
CA SER A 215 -0.95 16.31 -4.23
C SER A 215 -1.55 17.46 -3.42
N GLY A 216 -0.91 17.91 -2.34
CA GLY A 216 -1.47 18.92 -1.42
C GLY A 216 -2.70 18.43 -0.63
N LEU A 217 -2.80 17.12 -0.40
CA LEU A 217 -3.96 16.45 0.19
C LEU A 217 -3.75 16.03 1.65
N GLU A 218 -2.66 16.41 2.30
CA GLU A 218 -2.29 15.96 3.65
C GLU A 218 -3.39 16.24 4.69
N LYS A 219 -4.11 17.36 4.53
CA LYS A 219 -5.20 17.77 5.42
C LYS A 219 -6.56 17.19 5.04
N GLN A 220 -6.64 16.45 3.94
CA GLN A 220 -7.89 15.90 3.39
C GLN A 220 -7.99 14.38 3.59
N VAL A 221 -6.97 13.75 4.16
CA VAL A 221 -6.97 12.36 4.61
C VAL A 221 -7.01 12.29 6.14
N SER A 222 -7.44 11.17 6.72
CA SER A 222 -7.60 11.09 8.18
C SER A 222 -6.26 11.06 8.90
N HIS A 223 -5.30 10.29 8.39
CA HIS A 223 -3.97 10.17 8.98
C HIS A 223 -2.89 9.88 7.94
N VAL A 224 -1.80 10.65 7.99
CA VAL A 224 -0.56 10.35 7.26
C VAL A 224 0.46 9.88 8.29
N SER A 225 0.79 8.59 8.23
CA SER A 225 1.74 7.98 9.15
C SER A 225 3.15 8.47 8.84
N THR A 226 3.84 8.85 9.91
CA THR A 226 5.26 9.21 9.95
C THR A 226 6.14 8.02 10.33
N GLY A 227 5.54 6.85 10.58
CA GLY A 227 6.25 5.67 11.05
C GLY A 227 7.15 4.99 10.02
N GLY A 228 6.96 5.28 8.72
CA GLY A 228 7.73 4.64 7.64
C GLY A 228 7.70 3.11 7.77
N GLY A 229 8.87 2.47 7.92
CA GLY A 229 8.97 1.02 8.17
C GLY A 229 8.25 0.55 9.44
N ALA A 230 8.11 1.39 10.47
CA ALA A 230 7.35 1.04 11.67
C ALA A 230 5.85 0.83 11.38
N SER A 231 5.28 1.65 10.50
CA SER A 231 3.87 1.50 10.10
C SER A 231 3.65 0.21 9.32
N LEU A 232 4.66 -0.22 8.54
CA LEU A 232 4.62 -1.46 7.79
C LEU A 232 4.74 -2.67 8.73
N GLU A 233 5.73 -2.71 9.62
CA GLU A 233 5.88 -3.78 10.61
C GLU A 233 4.63 -3.88 11.52
N PHE A 234 3.98 -2.75 11.82
CA PHE A 234 2.71 -2.76 12.53
C PHE A 234 1.58 -3.40 11.71
N LEU A 235 1.46 -3.07 10.41
CA LEU A 235 0.52 -3.70 9.47
C LEU A 235 0.83 -5.17 9.19
N GLU A 236 2.06 -5.64 9.42
CA GLU A 236 2.43 -7.07 9.44
C GLU A 236 1.91 -7.79 10.70
N GLY A 237 1.41 -7.03 11.69
CA GLY A 237 0.98 -7.56 12.98
C GLY A 237 2.12 -7.77 13.97
N LYS A 238 3.31 -7.22 13.71
CA LYS A 238 4.45 -7.34 14.62
C LYS A 238 4.29 -6.41 15.82
N THR A 239 4.63 -6.90 17.00
CA THR A 239 4.75 -6.07 18.20
C THR A 239 5.95 -5.14 18.06
N LEU A 240 5.71 -3.82 18.09
CA LEU A 240 6.80 -2.85 18.02
C LEU A 240 7.44 -2.70 19.41
N PRO A 241 8.76 -2.92 19.58
CA PRO A 241 9.41 -2.91 20.89
C PRO A 241 9.15 -1.63 21.70
N GLY A 242 9.27 -0.46 21.07
CA GLY A 242 9.03 0.83 21.74
C GLY A 242 7.57 1.17 22.00
N VAL A 243 6.61 0.40 21.45
CA VAL A 243 5.19 0.52 21.82
C VAL A 243 4.89 -0.41 23.00
N ALA A 244 5.35 -1.66 22.92
CA ALA A 244 5.20 -2.63 24.01
C ALA A 244 5.95 -2.23 25.29
N ALA A 245 6.94 -1.35 25.18
CA ALA A 245 7.68 -0.78 26.30
C ALA A 245 6.94 0.34 27.04
N LEU A 246 5.79 0.80 26.52
CA LEU A 246 4.95 1.80 27.19
C LEU A 246 4.12 1.13 28.29
N THR A 247 3.85 1.87 29.35
CA THR A 247 2.98 1.45 30.44
C THR A 247 1.52 1.48 29.99
N ASP A 248 0.78 0.42 30.23
CA ASP A 248 -0.68 0.44 30.15
C ASP A 248 -1.23 1.26 31.33
N ILE A 249 -1.83 2.41 31.05
CA ILE A 249 -2.43 3.31 32.06
C ILE A 249 -3.94 3.34 31.89
#